data_AF-A0A965PJW3-F1
#
_entry.id   AF-A0A965PJW3-F1
#
_cell.length_a   1.000
_cell.length_b   1.000
_cell.length_c   1.000
_cell.angle_alpha   90.00
_cell.angle_beta   90.00
_cell.angle_gamma   90.00
#
_symmetry.space_group_name_H-M   'P 1'
#
loop_
_entity.id
_entity.type
_entity.pdbx_description
1 polymer ?
#
loop_
_entity_poly.entity_id
_entity_poly.type
_entity_poly.pdbx_seq_one_letter_code
_entity_poly.pdbx_strand_id
1 'polypeptide(L)' 'MEDINIAYKLQRFMKDQLSNLTSIVTSGGVDSMEDYKYILGQIRTYEYILQEISNLLNNKELVQNEQGNVIKLD' A
#
# COMPACT_ATOMS: atom_id res chain seq x y z
N MET A 1 8.21 -23.25 8.94
CA MET A 1 7.07 -22.45 9.43
C MET A 1 6.87 -21.38 8.40
N GLU A 2 5.66 -21.23 7.87
CA GLU A 2 5.37 -20.23 6.86
C GLU A 2 5.62 -18.87 7.51
N ASP A 3 6.77 -18.27 7.19
CA ASP A 3 7.10 -16.93 7.65
C ASP A 3 6.03 -16.01 7.08
N ILE A 4 5.01 -15.77 7.89
CA ILE A 4 4.00 -14.77 7.63
C ILE A 4 4.78 -13.49 7.42
N ASN A 5 4.92 -13.11 6.16
CA ASN A 5 5.57 -11.89 5.81
C ASN A 5 4.59 -10.78 6.18
N ILE A 6 4.81 -10.25 7.39
CA ILE A 6 3.98 -9.23 8.05
C ILE A 6 3.72 -8.06 7.11
N ALA A 7 4.67 -7.73 6.23
CA ALA A 7 4.50 -6.69 5.23
C ALA A 7 3.43 -7.02 4.19
N TYR A 8 3.30 -8.27 3.72
CA TYR A 8 2.21 -8.66 2.82
C TYR A 8 0.85 -8.63 3.51
N LYS A 9 0.75 -9.06 4.78
CA LYS A 9 -0.50 -8.95 5.54
C LYS A 9 -0.91 -7.50 5.76
N LEU A 10 0.05 -6.65 6.11
CA LEU A 10 -0.17 -5.22 6.27
C LEU A 10 -0.59 -4.58 4.94
N GLN A 11 0.10 -4.90 3.83
CA GLN A 11 -0.24 -4.41 2.51
C GLN A 11 -1.69 -4.75 2.13
N ARG A 12 -2.12 -6.00 2.38
CA ARG A 12 -3.50 -6.42 2.12
C ARG A 12 -4.50 -5.65 2.96
N PHE A 13 -4.27 -5.57 4.28
CA PHE A 13 -5.13 -4.80 5.17
C PHE A 13 -5.27 -3.34 4.73
N MET A 14 -4.16 -2.70 4.35
CA MET A 14 -4.16 -1.30 3.90
C MET A 14 -4.89 -1.11 2.56
N LYS A 15 -4.79 -2.07 1.63
CA LYS A 15 -5.58 -2.07 0.39
C LYS A 15 -7.08 -2.17 0.67
N ASP A 16 -7.47 -3.03 1.60
CA ASP A 16 -8.87 -3.21 1.99
C ASP A 16 -9.44 -1.91 2.61
N GLN A 17 -8.67 -1.26 3.49
CA GLN A 17 -9.06 0.05 4.07
C GLN A 17 -9.14 1.15 3.00
N LEU A 18 -8.17 1.22 2.08
CA LEU A 18 -8.18 2.18 0.99
C LEU A 18 -9.42 2.01 0.10
N SER A 19 -9.80 0.76 -0.20
CA SER A 19 -11.01 0.45 -0.98
C SER A 19 -12.28 0.92 -0.26
N ASN A 20 -12.39 0.67 1.05
CA ASN A 20 -13.52 1.11 1.86
C ASN A 20 -13.65 2.64 1.89
N LEU A 21 -12.55 3.36 2.16
CA LEU A 21 -12.55 4.83 2.20
C LEU A 21 -12.90 5.42 0.84
N THR A 22 -12.36 4.86 -0.24
CA THR A 22 -12.69 5.24 -1.61
C THR A 22 -14.17 5.02 -1.91
N SER A 23 -14.74 3.90 -1.45
CA SER A 23 -16.18 3.62 -1.61
C SER A 23 -17.04 4.64 -0.87
N ILE A 24 -16.68 5.04 0.35
CA ILE A 24 -17.41 6.05 1.13
C ILE A 24 -17.48 7.38 0.36
N VAL A 25 -16.35 7.89 -0.14
CA VAL A 25 -16.31 9.19 -0.84
C VAL A 25 -16.96 9.16 -2.24
N THR A 26 -16.94 8.01 -2.92
CA THR A 26 -17.49 7.89 -4.29
C THR A 26 -18.98 7.54 -4.32
N SER A 27 -19.49 6.87 -3.29
CA SER A 27 -20.91 6.50 -3.18
C SER A 27 -21.81 7.62 -2.66
N GLY A 28 -21.24 8.79 -2.33
CA GLY A 28 -21.97 9.89 -1.70
C GLY A 28 -22.28 9.65 -0.23
N GLY A 29 -21.56 8.74 0.44
CA GLY A 29 -21.69 8.47 1.88
C GLY A 29 -21.02 9.52 2.77
N VAL A 30 -20.93 10.77 2.32
CA VAL A 30 -20.24 11.86 3.00
C VAL A 30 -21.18 13.04 3.13
N ASP A 31 -21.42 13.47 4.36
CA ASP A 31 -22.43 14.48 4.69
C ASP A 31 -21.93 15.93 4.55
N SER A 32 -20.60 16.13 4.52
CA SER A 32 -20.00 17.47 4.42
C SER A 32 -18.71 17.50 3.60
N MET A 33 -18.35 18.69 3.10
CA MET A 33 -17.08 18.89 2.41
C MET A 33 -15.88 18.77 3.38
N GLU A 34 -16.09 18.97 4.67
CA GLU A 34 -15.06 18.76 5.69
C GLU A 34 -14.75 17.27 5.85
N ASP A 35 -15.79 16.44 5.98
CA ASP A 35 -15.65 14.98 6.04
C ASP A 35 -15.01 14.45 4.75
N TYR A 36 -15.40 14.99 3.60
CA TYR A 36 -14.80 14.63 2.31
C TYR A 36 -13.30 14.90 2.29
N LYS A 37 -12.88 16.11 2.70
CA LYS A 37 -11.46 16.49 2.75
C LYS A 37 -10.68 15.64 3.75
N TYR A 38 -11.29 15.32 4.89
CA TYR A 38 -10.68 14.46 5.90
C TYR A 38 -10.44 13.04 5.37
N ILE A 39 -11.45 12.42 4.75
CA ILE A 39 -11.32 11.09 4.15
C ILE A 39 -10.33 11.11 2.97
N LEU A 40 -10.36 12.15 2.14
CA LEU A 40 -9.38 12.31 1.05
C LEU A 40 -7.94 12.40 1.57
N GLY A 41 -7.74 13.07 2.72
CA GLY A 41 -6.46 13.08 3.42
C GLY A 41 -6.01 11.67 3.84
N GLN A 42 -6.92 10.90 4.43
CA GLN A 42 -6.65 9.50 4.80
C GLN A 42 -6.30 8.64 3.59
N ILE A 43 -7.07 8.75 2.49
CA ILE A 43 -6.82 8.03 1.23
C ILE A 43 -5.39 8.27 0.75
N ARG A 44 -4.95 9.53 0.68
CA ARG A 44 -3.57 9.89 0.27
C ARG A 44 -2.51 9.28 1.18
N THR A 45 -2.78 9.24 2.49
CA THR A 45 -1.87 8.59 3.46
C THR A 45 -1.78 7.08 3.21
N TYR A 46 -2.90 6.41 2.95
CA TYR A 46 -2.90 4.97 2.62
C TYR A 46 -2.15 4.69 1.32
N GLU A 47 -2.36 5.49 0.28
CA GLU A 47 -1.64 5.37 -1.00
C GLU A 47 -0.12 5.52 -0.81
N TYR A 48 0.30 6.53 -0.04
CA TYR A 48 1.71 6.74 0.28
C TYR A 48 2.32 5.54 1.02
N ILE A 49 1.67 5.05 2.07
CA ILE A 49 2.20 3.92 2.84
C ILE A 49 2.22 2.64 1.99
N LEU A 50 1.22 2.41 1.14
CA LEU A 50 1.20 1.27 0.22
C LEU A 50 2.35 1.33 -0.79
N GLN A 51 2.72 2.52 -1.26
CA GLN A 51 3.91 2.71 -2.09
C GLN A 51 5.18 2.36 -1.31
N GLU A 52 5.35 2.86 -0.09
CA GLU A 52 6.52 2.54 0.76
C GLU A 52 6.62 1.05 1.08
N ILE A 53 5.51 0.37 1.36
CA ILE A 53 5.48 -1.07 1.56
C ILE A 53 5.87 -1.80 0.27
N SER A 54 5.41 -1.34 -0.89
CA SER A 54 5.77 -1.93 -2.18
C SER A 54 7.26 -1.74 -2.49
N ASN A 55 7.82 -0.57 -2.20
CA ASN A 55 9.26 -0.32 -2.29
C ASN A 55 10.06 -1.26 -1.37
N LEU A 56 9.60 -1.45 -0.12
CA LEU A 56 10.23 -2.36 0.82
C LEU A 56 10.20 -3.82 0.34
N LEU A 57 9.07 -4.28 -0.19
CA LEU A 57 8.91 -5.63 -0.71
C LEU A 57 9.74 -5.85 -1.98
N ASN A 58 9.71 -4.90 -2.93
CA ASN A 58 10.54 -4.95 -4.14
C ASN A 58 12.04 -4.99 -3.79
N ASN A 59 12.50 -4.15 -2.87
CA ASN A 59 13.89 -4.18 -2.40
C ASN A 59 14.23 -5.51 -1.73
N LYS A 60 13.31 -6.10 -0.95
CA LYS A 60 13.52 -7.44 -0.39
C LYS A 60 13.59 -8.51 -1.47
N GLU A 61 12.74 -8.46 -2.48
CA GLU A 61 12.77 -9.40 -3.60
C GLU A 61 14.08 -9.26 -4.39
N LEU A 62 14.55 -8.04 -4.65
CA LEU A 62 15.86 -7.80 -5.26
C LEU A 62 17.00 -8.33 -4.38
N VAL A 63 17.03 -8.04 -3.07
CA VAL A 63 18.10 -8.54 -2.18
C VAL A 63 18.08 -10.08 -2.07
N GLN A 64 16.90 -10.70 -2.07
CA GLN A 64 16.77 -12.17 -2.13
C GLN A 64 17.25 -12.72 -3.48
N ASN A 65 16.96 -12.02 -4.57
CA ASN A 65 17.38 -12.38 -5.93
C ASN A 65 18.83 -11.96 -6.25
N GLU A 66 19.45 -11.06 -5.49
CA GLU A 66 20.85 -10.58 -5.67
C GLU A 66 21.88 -11.54 -5.04
N GLN A 67 21.42 -12.57 -4.33
CA GLN A 67 22.20 -13.81 -4.17
C GLN A 67 22.23 -14.64 -5.47
N GLY A 68 21.60 -14.16 -6.56
CA GLY A 68 21.54 -14.83 -7.86
C GLY A 68 21.10 -13.93 -9.02
N ASN A 69 21.79 -12.82 -9.28
CA ASN A 69 22.29 -12.42 -10.61
C ASN A 69 22.70 -10.95 -10.63
N VAL A 70 24.00 -10.74 -10.82
CA VAL A 70 24.59 -9.46 -11.23
C VAL A 70 24.08 -9.15 -12.64
N ILE A 71 23.13 -8.23 -12.80
CA ILE A 71 22.77 -7.73 -14.13
C ILE A 71 23.91 -6.81 -14.58
N LYS A 72 24.79 -7.31 -15.46
CA LYS A 72 25.72 -6.46 -16.21
C LYS A 72 24.89 -5.64 -17.21
N LEU A 73 25.04 -4.32 -17.16
CA LEU A 73 24.68 -3.45 -18.27
C LEU A 73 25.92 -3.29 -19.15
N ASP A 74 25.82 -3.76 -20.40
CA ASP A 74 26.68 -3.32 -21.52
C ASP A 74 26.13 -2.01 -22.11
#